data_AF-A0A842HKV2-F1
#
_entry.id   AF-A0A842HKV2-F1
#
_cell.length_a   1.000
_cell.length_b   1.000
_cell.length_c   1.000
_cell.angle_alpha   90.00
_cell.angle_beta   90.00
_cell.angle_gamma   90.00
#
_symmetry.space_group_name_H-M   'P 1'
#
loop_
_entity.id
_entity.type
_entity.pdbx_description
1 polymer ?
#
loop_
_entity_poly.entity_id
_entity_poly.type
_entity_poly.pdbx_seq_one_letter_code
_entity_poly.pdbx_strand_id
1 'polypeptide(L)'
;MRPRNLRHRLEKAAKLLVIVQKYFPEVDCQFADEKGAHGHLMLRLPMGGDPARLGRDLESKGFGFTRTRNPWLGAITYRASKEDQPDVLIEVEIHANRLNPAREIVPEPFTFKEG
;
A
#
# COMPACT_ATOMS: atom_id res chain seq x y z
N MET A 1 15.50 2.87 19.28
CA MET A 1 14.11 3.35 19.49
C MET A 1 13.68 2.99 20.92
N ARG A 2 12.90 3.81 21.63
CA ARG A 2 12.42 3.45 22.99
C ARG A 2 11.36 2.33 22.90
N PRO A 3 11.35 1.33 23.79
CA PRO A 3 10.43 0.19 23.73
C PRO A 3 8.94 0.56 23.64
N ARG A 4 8.53 1.64 24.33
CA ARG A 4 7.15 2.15 24.30
C ARG A 4 6.71 2.59 22.90
N ASN A 5 7.60 3.24 22.14
CA ASN A 5 7.30 3.73 20.80
C ASN A 5 7.18 2.57 19.81
N LEU A 6 8.05 1.56 19.96
CA LEU A 6 7.98 0.34 19.16
C LEU A 6 6.65 -0.38 19.38
N ARG A 7 6.24 -0.57 20.63
CA ARG A 7 4.93 -1.18 20.96
C ARG A 7 3.78 -0.45 20.28
N HIS A 8 3.74 0.87 20.37
CA HIS A 8 2.66 1.67 19.79
C HIS A 8 2.62 1.57 18.25
N ARG A 9 3.78 1.52 17.60
CA ARG A 9 3.89 1.31 16.14
C ARG A 9 3.39 -0.08 15.73
N LEU A 10 3.81 -1.12 16.44
CA LEU A 10 3.36 -2.48 16.17
C LEU A 10 1.84 -2.64 16.38
N GLU A 11 1.27 -1.98 17.37
CA GLU A 11 -0.18 -1.99 17.60
C GLU A 11 -0.96 -1.38 16.42
N LYS A 12 -0.45 -0.27 15.87
CA LYS A 12 -1.04 0.37 14.68
C LYS A 12 -0.92 -0.52 13.45
N ALA A 13 0.25 -1.12 13.23
CA ALA A 13 0.48 -2.06 12.14
C ALA A 13 -0.46 -3.27 12.23
N ALA A 14 -0.66 -3.83 13.42
CA ALA A 14 -1.58 -4.94 13.64
C ALA A 14 -3.03 -4.56 13.33
N LYS A 15 -3.49 -3.36 13.73
CA LYS A 15 -4.85 -2.87 13.38
C LYS A 15 -5.04 -2.71 11.87
N LEU A 16 -4.02 -2.22 11.16
CA LEU A 16 -4.05 -2.13 9.70
C LEU A 16 -4.07 -3.51 9.04
N LEU A 17 -3.29 -4.45 9.56
CA LEU A 17 -3.27 -5.82 9.06
C LEU A 17 -4.67 -6.46 9.14
N VAL A 18 -5.42 -6.24 10.22
CA VAL A 18 -6.80 -6.73 10.35
C VAL A 18 -7.71 -6.17 9.26
N ILE A 19 -7.57 -4.88 8.93
CA ILE A 19 -8.35 -4.25 7.84
C ILE A 19 -7.99 -4.87 6.50
N VAL A 20 -6.70 -5.10 6.24
CA VAL A 20 -6.23 -5.73 5.01
C VAL A 20 -6.77 -7.15 4.86
N GLN A 21 -6.63 -7.96 5.90
CA GLN A 21 -7.01 -9.37 5.92
C GLN A 21 -8.53 -9.57 5.82
N LYS A 22 -9.33 -8.54 6.13
CA LYS A 22 -10.78 -8.52 5.84
C LYS A 22 -11.07 -8.62 4.33
N TYR A 23 -10.23 -8.05 3.48
CA TYR A 23 -10.41 -8.03 2.03
C TYR A 23 -9.54 -9.05 1.29
N PHE A 24 -8.35 -9.34 1.82
CA PHE A 24 -7.37 -10.24 1.22
C PHE A 24 -6.80 -11.21 2.27
N PRO A 25 -7.61 -12.16 2.77
CA PRO A 25 -7.18 -13.11 3.80
C PRO A 25 -6.06 -14.04 3.32
N GLU A 26 -5.93 -14.26 2.02
CA GLU A 26 -4.93 -15.10 1.38
C GLU A 26 -3.62 -14.38 1.05
N VAL A 27 -3.55 -13.06 1.22
CA VAL A 27 -2.38 -12.27 0.82
C VAL A 27 -1.41 -12.13 1.98
N ASP A 28 -0.18 -12.57 1.74
CA ASP A 28 0.94 -12.34 2.64
C ASP A 28 1.25 -10.84 2.72
N CYS A 29 1.25 -10.33 3.95
CA CYS A 29 1.56 -8.94 4.23
C CYS A 29 2.91 -8.84 4.95
N GLN A 30 3.78 -7.94 4.48
CA GLN A 30 5.10 -7.71 5.09
C GLN A 30 5.14 -6.36 5.76
N PHE A 31 5.50 -6.32 7.04
CA PHE A 31 5.71 -5.06 7.75
C PHE A 31 7.21 -4.73 7.77
N ALA A 32 7.59 -3.64 7.10
CA ALA A 32 8.93 -3.09 7.11
C ALA A 32 8.98 -1.91 8.09
N ASP A 33 9.49 -2.15 9.30
CA ASP A 33 9.52 -1.14 10.37
C ASP A 33 10.63 -0.09 10.17
N GLU A 34 11.62 -0.40 9.35
CA GLU A 34 12.73 0.48 9.00
C GLU A 34 12.38 1.50 7.90
N LYS A 35 11.20 1.37 7.26
CA LYS A 35 10.76 2.22 6.15
C LYS A 35 9.75 3.29 6.58
N GLY A 36 9.91 4.51 6.09
CA GLY A 36 9.03 5.63 6.43
C GLY A 36 9.12 6.05 7.91
N ALA A 37 8.28 7.00 8.31
CA ALA A 37 8.29 7.49 9.70
C ALA A 37 7.72 6.46 10.70
N HIS A 38 6.70 5.70 10.27
CA HIS A 38 5.95 4.79 11.14
C HIS A 38 6.01 3.32 10.69
N GLY A 39 6.76 2.99 9.64
CA GLY A 39 6.79 1.68 9.01
C GLY A 39 5.96 1.66 7.73
N HIS A 40 6.23 0.71 6.85
CA HIS A 40 5.39 0.40 5.69
C HIS A 40 4.78 -1.00 5.86
N LEU A 41 3.48 -1.12 5.64
CA LEU A 41 2.78 -2.38 5.45
C LEU A 41 2.68 -2.65 3.95
N MET A 42 3.37 -3.68 3.47
CA MET A 42 3.46 -4.05 2.06
C MET A 42 2.54 -5.23 1.77
N LEU A 43 1.73 -5.07 0.72
CA LEU A 43 0.81 -6.07 0.21
C LEU A 43 1.14 -6.29 -1.26
N ARG A 44 1.23 -7.55 -1.68
CA ARG A 44 1.37 -7.91 -3.10
C ARG A 44 0.13 -8.66 -3.54
N LEU A 45 -0.62 -8.05 -4.44
CA LEU A 45 -1.76 -8.67 -5.08
C LEU A 45 -1.32 -9.31 -6.40
N PRO A 46 -1.78 -10.54 -6.69
CA PRO A 46 -1.49 -11.17 -7.97
C PRO A 46 -2.16 -10.39 -9.10
N MET A 47 -1.78 -10.70 -10.33
CA MET A 47 -2.35 -10.07 -11.50
C MET A 47 -3.87 -10.21 -11.55
N GLY A 48 -4.58 -9.09 -11.66
CA GLY A 48 -6.05 -9.03 -11.61
C GLY A 48 -6.64 -8.83 -10.21
N GLY A 49 -5.81 -8.76 -9.16
CA GLY A 49 -6.24 -8.35 -7.83
C GLY A 49 -6.79 -6.92 -7.85
N ASP A 50 -8.00 -6.73 -7.32
CA ASP A 50 -8.68 -5.44 -7.29
C ASP A 50 -8.57 -4.78 -5.91
N PRO A 51 -7.69 -3.77 -5.73
CA PRO A 51 -7.54 -3.08 -4.47
C PRO A 51 -8.69 -2.13 -4.14
N ALA A 52 -9.70 -1.94 -5.01
CA ALA A 52 -10.69 -0.87 -4.86
C ALA A 52 -11.50 -0.93 -3.57
N ARG A 53 -11.86 -2.13 -3.09
CA ARG A 53 -12.64 -2.28 -1.84
C ARG A 53 -11.80 -1.91 -0.61
N LEU A 54 -10.57 -2.41 -0.54
CA LEU A 54 -9.62 -2.04 0.52
C LEU A 54 -9.27 -0.56 0.45
N GLY A 55 -9.00 -0.04 -0.75
CA GLY A 55 -8.67 1.34 -1.02
C GLY A 55 -9.74 2.30 -0.50
N ARG A 56 -11.02 2.06 -0.84
CA ARG A 56 -12.15 2.85 -0.33
C ARG A 56 -12.30 2.78 1.18
N ASP A 57 -12.11 1.61 1.80
CA ASP A 57 -12.16 1.51 3.27
C ASP A 57 -11.03 2.33 3.91
N LEU A 58 -9.81 2.26 3.38
CA LEU A 58 -8.69 3.08 3.85
C LEU A 58 -8.94 4.58 3.65
N GLU A 59 -9.47 5.00 2.49
CA GLU A 59 -9.88 6.39 2.25
C GLU A 59 -10.93 6.86 3.27
N SER A 60 -11.94 6.03 3.56
CA SER A 60 -12.96 6.34 4.56
C SER A 60 -12.38 6.52 5.97
N LYS A 61 -11.24 5.89 6.25
CA LYS A 61 -10.48 6.03 7.49
C LYS A 61 -9.48 7.19 7.45
N GLY A 62 -9.49 8.00 6.39
CA GLY A 62 -8.68 9.22 6.24
C GLY A 62 -7.28 8.99 5.67
N PHE A 63 -7.04 7.87 4.97
CA PHE A 63 -5.80 7.69 4.21
C PHE A 63 -5.87 8.45 2.88
N GLY A 64 -4.83 9.22 2.56
CA GLY A 64 -4.63 9.79 1.23
C GLY A 64 -3.84 8.81 0.36
N PHE A 65 -4.17 8.74 -0.93
CA PHE A 65 -3.51 7.83 -1.87
C PHE A 65 -2.66 8.55 -2.91
N THR A 66 -1.52 7.94 -3.22
CA THR A 66 -0.80 8.19 -4.47
C THR A 66 -0.71 6.89 -5.27
N ARG A 67 -0.70 7.01 -6.59
CA ARG A 67 -0.52 5.89 -7.52
C ARG A 67 0.78 6.05 -8.25
N THR A 68 1.44 4.93 -8.50
CA THR A 68 2.68 4.87 -9.25
C THR A 68 2.61 3.67 -10.18
N ARG A 69 2.86 3.87 -11.46
CA ARG A 69 2.90 2.78 -12.44
C ARG A 69 4.34 2.53 -12.85
N ASN A 70 4.81 1.30 -12.65
CA ASN A 70 6.12 0.86 -13.11
C ASN A 70 5.96 -0.23 -14.18
N PRO A 71 5.93 0.15 -15.48
CA PRO A 71 5.78 -0.80 -16.57
C PRO A 71 6.93 -1.81 -16.70
N TRP A 72 8.12 -1.46 -16.19
CA TRP A 72 9.30 -2.32 -16.26
C TRP A 72 9.26 -3.45 -15.24
N LEU A 73 8.89 -3.12 -14.00
CA LEU A 73 8.62 -4.11 -12.96
C LEU A 73 7.29 -4.85 -13.19
N GLY A 74 6.46 -4.39 -14.12
CA GLY A 74 5.14 -4.95 -14.33
C GLY A 74 4.27 -4.80 -13.08
N ALA A 75 4.25 -3.61 -12.47
CA ALA A 75 3.44 -3.37 -11.29
C ALA A 75 2.81 -1.98 -11.27
N ILE A 76 1.62 -1.89 -10.65
CA ILE A 76 1.04 -0.64 -10.18
C ILE A 76 1.12 -0.65 -8.66
N THR A 77 1.73 0.39 -8.09
CA THR A 77 1.82 0.57 -6.64
C THR A 77 0.88 1.68 -6.21
N TYR A 78 0.02 1.40 -5.25
CA TYR A 78 -0.80 2.38 -4.55
C TYR A 78 -0.20 2.58 -3.16
N ARG A 79 0.10 3.82 -2.80
CA ARG A 79 0.57 4.17 -1.47
C ARG A 79 -0.51 4.93 -0.73
N ALA A 80 -1.05 4.31 0.31
CA ALA A 80 -1.93 4.95 1.29
C ALA A 80 -1.07 5.53 2.41
N SER A 81 -1.27 6.80 2.73
CA SER A 81 -0.58 7.49 3.83
C SER A 81 -1.55 8.21 4.74
N LYS A 82 -1.30 8.18 6.05
CA LYS A 82 -2.05 8.91 7.07
C LYS A 82 -1.10 9.32 8.20
N GLU A 83 -1.31 10.51 8.75
CA GLU A 83 -0.49 10.99 9.87
C GLU A 83 -0.50 10.01 11.03
N ASP A 84 0.68 9.79 11.62
CA ASP A 84 0.90 8.92 12.78
C ASP A 84 0.46 7.46 12.55
N GLN A 85 0.38 7.01 11.30
CA GLN A 85 0.09 5.63 10.91
C GLN A 85 1.18 5.08 9.98
N PRO A 86 1.40 3.75 9.97
CA PRO A 86 2.17 3.12 8.90
C PRO A 86 1.55 3.40 7.53
N ASP A 87 2.40 3.57 6.53
CA ASP A 87 1.93 3.64 5.15
C ASP A 87 1.52 2.24 4.68
N VAL A 88 0.51 2.17 3.82
CA VAL A 88 0.06 0.93 3.19
C VAL A 88 0.47 0.95 1.72
N LEU A 89 1.37 0.05 1.33
CA LEU A 89 1.83 -0.13 -0.04
C LEU A 89 1.11 -1.33 -0.65
N ILE A 90 0.23 -1.08 -1.62
CA ILE A 90 -0.49 -2.10 -2.36
C ILE A 90 0.13 -2.22 -3.74
N GLU A 91 0.87 -3.29 -3.98
CA GLU A 91 1.47 -3.60 -5.27
C GLU A 91 0.57 -4.57 -6.02
N VAL A 92 0.11 -4.20 -7.20
CA VAL A 92 -0.69 -5.05 -8.08
C VAL A 92 0.14 -5.39 -9.30
N GLU A 93 0.38 -6.67 -9.51
CA GLU A 93 1.09 -7.15 -10.69
C GLU A 93 0.28 -6.83 -11.97
N ILE A 94 0.98 -6.37 -13.00
CA ILE A 94 0.49 -6.14 -14.35
C ILE A 94 1.46 -6.78 -15.35
N HIS A 95 1.03 -6.94 -16.61
CA HIS A 95 1.95 -7.40 -17.65
C HIS A 95 3.12 -6.43 -17.80
N ALA A 96 4.33 -6.94 -17.60
CA ALA A 96 5.55 -6.16 -17.81
C ALA A 96 5.66 -5.79 -19.29
N ASN A 97 5.65 -4.49 -19.59
CA ASN A 97 5.87 -4.00 -20.94
C ASN A 97 7.28 -3.44 -21.03
N ARG A 98 8.21 -4.30 -21.46
CA ARG A 98 9.65 -4.00 -21.58
C ARG A 98 10.00 -3.11 -22.77
N LEU A 99 9.02 -2.69 -23.57
CA LEU A 99 9.24 -1.92 -24.81
C LEU A 99 9.26 -0.39 -24.61
N ASN A 100 9.00 0.11 -23.40
CA ASN A 100 8.95 1.54 -23.13
C ASN A 100 10.13 1.98 -22.23
N PRO A 101 11.10 2.78 -22.74
CA PRO A 101 12.21 3.25 -21.94
C PRO A 101 11.73 4.20 -20.83
N ALA A 102 12.44 4.18 -19.69
CA ALA A 102 12.05 4.77 -18.42
C ALA A 102 11.58 6.24 -18.56
N ARG A 103 10.27 6.45 -18.46
CA ARG A 103 9.76 7.74 -18.00
C ARG A 103 9.99 7.83 -16.50
N GLU A 104 10.29 9.03 -16.03
CA GLU A 104 10.34 9.33 -14.61
C GLU A 104 9.04 8.86 -13.95
N ILE A 105 9.20 7.97 -12.97
CA ILE A 105 8.08 7.37 -12.26
C ILE A 105 7.64 8.38 -11.20
N VAL A 106 6.72 9.26 -11.58
CA VAL A 106 6.20 10.31 -10.70
C VAL A 106 4.94 9.80 -9.99
N PRO A 107 4.92 9.74 -8.65
CA PRO A 107 3.70 9.45 -7.90
C PRO A 107 2.64 10.53 -8.15
N GLU A 108 1.44 10.13 -8.54
CA GLU A 108 0.31 11.03 -8.77
C GLU A 108 -0.74 10.86 -7.67
N PRO A 109 -1.42 11.92 -7.22
CA PRO A 109 -2.57 11.79 -6.34
C PRO A 109 -3.62 10.87 -6.95
N PHE A 110 -4.17 9.97 -6.14
CA PHE A 110 -5.14 8.98 -6.60
C PHE A 110 -6.31 8.87 -5.62
N THR A 111 -7.49 8.48 -6.13
CA THR A 111 -8.63 8.12 -5.29
C THR A 111 -9.41 6.95 -5.87
N PHE A 112 -9.95 6.10 -5.00
CA PHE A 112 -10.78 4.94 -5.36
C PHE A 112 -12.27 5.28 -5.50
N LYS A 113 -12.61 6.54 -5.80
CA LYS A 113 -14.00 7.00 -6.00
C LYS A 113 -14.82 6.02 -6.85
N GLU A 114 -16.09 5.88 -6.46
CA GLU A 114 -17.06 5.00 -7.12
C GLU A 114 -17.12 5.28 -8.63
N GLY A 115 -16.86 4.24 -9.42
CA GLY A 115 -17.46 4.10 -10.73
C GLY A 115 -18.83 3.47 -10.61
#